data_AF-A0A953QKE1-F1
#
_entry.id   AF-A0A953QKE1-F1
#
_cell.length_a   1.000
_cell.length_b   1.000
_cell.length_c   1.000
_cell.angle_alpha   90.00
_cell.angle_beta   90.00
_cell.angle_gamma   90.00
#
_symmetry.space_group_name_H-M   'P 1'
#
loop_
_entity.id
_entity.type
_entity.pdbx_description
1 polymer ?
#
loop_
_entity_poly.entity_id
_entity_poly.type
_entity_poly.pdbx_seq_one_letter_code
_entity_poly.pdbx_strand_id
1 'polypeptide(L)'
;MRTFTRPAVWGLLWLAFSAASFATNLTITSQPENVNGGGEFVAYLDNNSNATFNVFCVDYRNDISGFNLSFPVNVSTLTSLGIPTNTDVGNTRYGTTPSGSFAFDTSSPDAGTAQNRYLLAAYLTTQYDFSGGVNAADYAIQDAIWTLLNVDGAQEWTLNSTQTDVNTAIQNAINWETGLSAQQLSDFAGRVEIFTSTDVAGATIPDRYAIGQQEYVTVTSATPEPAALALVGIGLVGLGLLRRRKSA
;
A
#
# COMPACT_ATOMS: atom_id res chain seq x y z
N MET A 1 -38.27 27.69 -52.02
CA MET A 1 -37.66 28.11 -50.75
C MET A 1 -37.44 26.86 -49.90
N ARG A 2 -36.18 26.51 -49.62
CA ARG A 2 -35.80 25.34 -48.82
C ARG A 2 -35.51 25.80 -47.39
N THR A 3 -36.31 25.37 -46.43
CA THR A 3 -36.08 25.61 -45.00
C THR A 3 -35.22 24.49 -44.43
N PHE A 4 -33.98 24.82 -44.06
CA PHE A 4 -33.07 23.95 -43.31
C PHE A 4 -33.46 23.96 -41.83
N THR A 5 -33.97 22.85 -41.33
CA THR A 5 -34.12 22.60 -39.89
C THR A 5 -32.80 22.08 -39.34
N ARG A 6 -32.17 22.84 -38.43
CA ARG A 6 -30.96 22.44 -37.70
C ARG A 6 -31.31 21.38 -36.64
N PRO A 7 -30.53 20.30 -36.48
CA PRO A 7 -30.64 19.44 -35.31
C PRO A 7 -30.00 20.12 -34.10
N ALA A 8 -30.73 20.13 -32.98
CA ALA A 8 -30.22 20.55 -31.68
C ALA A 8 -29.17 19.55 -31.20
N VAL A 9 -27.92 20.00 -31.11
CA VAL A 9 -26.82 19.25 -30.48
C VAL A 9 -27.05 19.30 -28.97
N TRP A 10 -27.58 18.21 -28.42
CA TRP A 10 -27.63 17.97 -26.99
C TRP A 10 -26.21 17.70 -26.51
N GLY A 11 -25.58 18.73 -25.94
CA GLY A 11 -24.31 18.61 -25.23
C GLY A 11 -24.49 17.74 -24.01
N LEU A 12 -23.99 16.50 -24.07
CA LEU A 12 -23.78 15.65 -22.91
C LEU A 12 -22.70 16.31 -22.05
N LEU A 13 -23.13 17.08 -21.05
CA LEU A 13 -22.29 17.62 -20.00
C LEU A 13 -21.86 16.44 -19.11
N TRP A 14 -20.72 15.84 -19.44
CA TRP A 14 -20.04 14.92 -18.53
C TRP A 14 -19.48 15.73 -17.37
N LEU A 15 -20.20 15.74 -16.25
CA LEU A 15 -19.65 16.08 -14.94
C LEU A 15 -18.63 14.99 -14.60
N ALA A 16 -17.37 15.23 -14.99
CA ALA A 16 -16.25 14.53 -14.39
C ALA A 16 -16.19 14.97 -12.93
N PHE A 17 -16.78 14.17 -12.05
CA PHE A 17 -16.50 14.28 -10.63
C PHE A 17 -15.02 13.93 -10.47
N SER A 18 -14.19 14.95 -10.28
CA SER A 18 -12.90 14.77 -9.62
C SER A 18 -13.23 14.24 -8.22
N ALA A 19 -13.12 12.92 -8.04
CA ALA A 19 -13.24 12.30 -6.75
C ALA A 19 -12.12 12.86 -5.88
N ALA A 20 -12.42 13.89 -5.08
CA ALA A 20 -11.58 14.24 -3.97
C ALA A 20 -11.59 13.03 -3.03
N SER A 21 -10.48 12.28 -3.01
CA SER A 21 -10.21 11.27 -2.00
C SER A 21 -10.13 11.99 -0.66
N PHE A 22 -11.25 12.04 0.08
CA PHE A 22 -11.19 12.39 1.49
C PHE A 22 -10.33 11.35 2.21
N ALA A 23 -9.53 11.79 3.19
CA ALA A 23 -8.78 10.87 4.05
C ALA A 23 -9.74 9.80 4.58
N THR A 24 -9.45 8.53 4.26
CA THR A 24 -10.22 7.40 4.76
C THR A 24 -9.65 7.03 6.12
N ASN A 25 -10.50 6.72 7.08
CA ASN A 25 -10.00 6.24 8.36
C ASN A 25 -9.69 4.75 8.27
N LEU A 26 -8.50 4.37 8.70
CA LEU A 26 -8.12 2.99 8.97
C LEU A 26 -8.35 2.72 10.46
N THR A 27 -9.08 1.66 10.77
CA THR A 27 -9.27 1.20 12.16
C THR A 27 -8.54 -0.11 12.37
N ILE A 28 -7.59 -0.15 13.30
CA ILE A 28 -6.89 -1.38 13.69
C ILE A 28 -7.67 -2.05 14.83
N THR A 29 -8.13 -3.29 14.64
CA THR A 29 -8.97 -4.00 15.62
C THR A 29 -8.18 -4.96 16.51
N SER A 30 -7.09 -5.53 15.99
CA SER A 30 -6.25 -6.48 16.72
C SER A 30 -4.88 -6.65 16.04
N GLN A 31 -3.91 -7.19 16.79
CA GLN A 31 -2.62 -7.66 16.29
C GLN A 31 -2.49 -9.16 16.61
N PRO A 32 -2.94 -10.06 15.72
CA PRO A 32 -2.80 -11.49 15.96
C PRO A 32 -1.35 -11.92 16.12
N GLU A 33 -0.43 -11.30 15.36
CA GLU A 33 0.97 -11.73 15.29
C GLU A 33 1.89 -10.54 15.56
N ASN A 34 2.56 -10.56 16.71
CA ASN A 34 3.47 -9.50 17.13
C ASN A 34 4.92 -9.90 16.84
N VAL A 35 5.49 -9.28 15.81
CA VAL A 35 6.90 -9.43 15.44
C VAL A 35 7.66 -8.17 15.84
N ASN A 36 8.08 -8.09 17.10
CA ASN A 36 8.81 -6.95 17.68
C ASN A 36 8.06 -5.60 17.58
N GLY A 37 6.73 -5.59 17.64
CA GLY A 37 5.92 -4.39 17.43
C GLY A 37 5.39 -4.21 16.03
N GLY A 38 5.96 -4.94 15.08
CA GLY A 38 5.40 -5.09 13.75
C GLY A 38 4.54 -6.35 13.63
N GLY A 39 4.62 -7.02 12.50
CA GLY A 39 3.85 -8.21 12.19
C GLY A 39 2.47 -7.87 11.62
N GLU A 40 1.52 -8.78 11.87
CA GLU A 40 0.18 -8.75 11.27
C GLU A 40 -0.81 -8.03 12.18
N PHE A 41 -1.54 -7.11 11.58
CA PHE A 41 -2.67 -6.41 12.18
C PHE A 41 -3.93 -6.68 11.38
N VAL A 42 -5.06 -6.76 12.06
CA VAL A 42 -6.38 -6.82 11.43
C VAL A 42 -6.95 -5.40 11.44
N ALA A 43 -7.40 -4.95 10.27
CA ALA A 43 -7.92 -3.60 10.08
C ALA A 43 -9.18 -3.59 9.22
N TYR A 44 -9.92 -2.50 9.26
CA TYR A 44 -10.95 -2.17 8.27
C TYR A 44 -10.89 -0.67 7.94
N LEU A 45 -11.45 -0.28 6.79
CA LEU A 45 -11.66 1.12 6.45
C LEU A 45 -13.08 1.54 6.85
N ASP A 46 -13.26 2.75 7.41
CA ASP A 46 -14.57 3.20 7.91
C ASP A 46 -15.67 3.23 6.83
N ASN A 47 -15.29 3.31 5.55
CA ASN A 47 -16.22 3.20 4.43
C ASN A 47 -16.75 1.76 4.20
N ASN A 48 -16.16 0.75 4.85
CA ASN A 48 -16.54 -0.65 4.77
C ASN A 48 -16.13 -1.44 6.04
N SER A 49 -16.74 -1.13 7.18
CA SER A 49 -16.43 -1.78 8.47
C SER A 49 -16.77 -3.28 8.55
N ASN A 50 -17.48 -3.83 7.57
CA ASN A 50 -17.81 -5.26 7.52
C ASN A 50 -16.73 -6.11 6.81
N ALA A 51 -15.76 -5.47 6.16
CA ALA A 51 -14.67 -6.14 5.46
C ALA A 51 -13.35 -5.86 6.17
N THR A 52 -12.92 -6.78 7.03
CA THR A 52 -11.60 -6.74 7.64
C THR A 52 -10.56 -7.32 6.70
N PHE A 53 -9.35 -6.78 6.76
CA PHE A 53 -8.19 -7.26 6.02
C PHE A 53 -6.93 -7.17 6.87
N ASN A 54 -5.91 -7.92 6.46
CA ASN A 54 -4.63 -7.92 7.13
C ASN A 54 -3.77 -6.78 6.61
N VAL A 55 -3.17 -6.04 7.51
CA VAL A 55 -2.17 -5.01 7.22
C VAL A 55 -0.93 -5.28 8.04
N PHE A 56 0.23 -4.96 7.47
CA PHE A 56 1.52 -5.20 8.09
C PHE A 56 2.18 -3.87 8.39
N CYS A 57 2.66 -3.71 9.62
CA CYS A 57 3.37 -2.51 10.01
C CYS A 57 4.75 -2.49 9.35
N VAL A 58 5.00 -1.47 8.53
CA VAL A 58 6.25 -1.33 7.78
C VAL A 58 7.13 -0.18 8.30
N ASP A 59 6.69 0.48 9.37
CA ASP A 59 7.41 1.53 10.06
C ASP A 59 7.71 1.13 11.52
N TYR A 60 8.57 1.89 12.19
CA TYR A 60 9.15 1.61 13.50
C TYR A 60 8.29 2.02 14.69
N ARG A 61 7.07 2.53 14.50
CA ARG A 61 6.21 2.86 15.65
C ARG A 61 5.69 1.54 16.24
N ASN A 62 6.50 1.00 17.15
CA ASN A 62 6.27 -0.21 17.97
C ASN A 62 5.11 -0.05 18.98
N ASP A 63 4.32 1.03 18.86
CA ASP A 63 3.28 1.33 19.84
C ASP A 63 2.08 1.97 19.12
N ILE A 64 1.23 1.12 18.56
CA ILE A 64 -0.14 1.54 18.31
C ILE A 64 -0.75 1.73 19.70
N SER A 65 -1.12 2.97 20.04
CA SER A 65 -1.55 3.37 21.39
C SER A 65 -2.93 2.82 21.82
N GLY A 66 -3.26 1.59 21.42
CA GLY A 66 -4.51 0.88 21.68
C GLY A 66 -5.10 0.23 20.42
N PHE A 67 -5.82 -0.87 20.60
CA PHE A 67 -6.68 -1.44 19.57
C PHE A 67 -8.05 -0.75 19.55
N ASN A 68 -8.74 -0.79 18.41
CA ASN A 68 -9.96 -0.03 18.09
C ASN A 68 -9.72 1.48 18.02
N LEU A 69 -8.53 1.87 17.58
CA LEU A 69 -8.22 3.26 17.22
C LEU A 69 -8.40 3.44 15.73
N SER A 70 -9.23 4.41 15.36
CA SER A 70 -9.41 4.89 13.99
C SER A 70 -8.55 6.13 13.78
N PHE A 71 -7.79 6.16 12.70
CA PHE A 71 -7.01 7.34 12.32
C PHE A 71 -7.07 7.58 10.81
N PRO A 72 -7.03 8.84 10.38
CA PRO A 72 -7.06 9.18 8.97
C PRO A 72 -5.78 8.70 8.26
N VAL A 73 -5.94 8.05 7.11
CA VAL A 73 -4.85 7.59 6.26
C VAL A 73 -5.02 8.08 4.82
N ASN A 74 -3.89 8.32 4.16
CA ASN A 74 -3.81 8.30 2.71
C ASN A 74 -3.64 6.84 2.26
N VAL A 75 -4.42 6.42 1.27
CA VAL A 75 -4.26 5.11 0.63
C VAL A 75 -3.55 5.32 -0.70
N SER A 76 -2.37 4.74 -0.82
CA SER A 76 -1.53 4.83 -2.02
C SER A 76 -1.40 3.47 -2.68
N THR A 77 -1.58 3.42 -3.99
CA THR A 77 -1.36 2.21 -4.80
C THR A 77 -0.05 2.29 -5.56
N LEU A 78 0.70 1.20 -5.64
CA LEU A 78 1.91 1.16 -6.46
C LEU A 78 1.55 1.00 -7.95
N THR A 79 1.14 2.07 -8.62
CA THR A 79 0.81 2.01 -10.05
C THR A 79 2.07 2.10 -10.93
N SER A 80 2.37 1.01 -11.63
CA SER A 80 3.40 0.84 -12.67
C SER A 80 4.85 1.06 -12.23
N LEU A 81 5.70 0.07 -12.47
CA LEU A 81 7.15 0.23 -12.33
C LEU A 81 7.69 1.14 -13.44
N GLY A 82 8.54 2.10 -13.06
CA GLY A 82 9.33 2.87 -14.02
C GLY A 82 8.75 4.22 -14.44
N ILE A 83 7.69 4.72 -13.79
CA ILE A 83 7.32 6.15 -13.90
C ILE A 83 8.01 6.91 -12.75
N PRO A 84 8.94 7.84 -13.03
CA PRO A 84 9.69 8.61 -12.01
C PRO A 84 8.81 9.49 -11.11
N THR A 85 7.51 9.52 -11.37
CA THR A 85 6.54 10.42 -10.75
C THR A 85 5.31 9.65 -10.31
N ASN A 86 5.47 8.48 -9.69
CA ASN A 86 4.34 7.88 -8.99
C ASN A 86 3.90 8.87 -7.89
N THR A 87 2.88 9.66 -8.21
CA THR A 87 2.31 10.71 -7.34
C THR A 87 1.78 10.13 -6.04
N ASP A 88 1.50 8.82 -6.01
CA ASP A 88 0.93 8.16 -4.85
C ASP A 88 2.00 7.80 -3.83
N VAL A 89 3.25 7.52 -4.26
CA VAL A 89 4.42 7.52 -3.36
C VAL A 89 4.61 8.92 -2.75
N GLY A 90 4.18 9.97 -3.45
CA GLY A 90 4.07 11.35 -2.96
C GLY A 90 3.31 11.50 -1.63
N ASN A 91 2.37 10.61 -1.34
CA ASN A 91 1.55 10.63 -0.11
C ASN A 91 2.10 9.72 1.00
N THR A 92 3.17 8.99 0.72
CA THR A 92 3.92 8.20 1.72
C THR A 92 4.95 9.08 2.42
N ARG A 93 5.57 8.58 3.49
CA ARG A 93 6.66 9.27 4.20
C ARG A 93 7.80 9.69 3.26
N TYR A 94 8.04 8.94 2.18
CA TYR A 94 9.08 9.24 1.19
C TYR A 94 8.71 10.37 0.24
N GLY A 95 7.41 10.62 0.05
CA GLY A 95 6.90 11.68 -0.81
C GLY A 95 6.65 13.00 -0.09
N THR A 96 6.35 12.94 1.20
CA THR A 96 5.95 14.10 2.01
C THR A 96 7.08 14.75 2.81
N THR A 97 8.23 14.08 3.00
CA THR A 97 9.33 14.59 3.83
C THR A 97 10.44 15.25 3.00
N PRO A 98 10.58 16.60 3.00
CA PRO A 98 11.63 17.28 2.25
C PRO A 98 12.93 17.40 3.08
N SER A 99 14.05 17.14 2.41
CA SER A 99 15.38 17.75 2.61
C SER A 99 16.27 17.27 3.79
N GLY A 100 17.47 16.79 3.43
CA GLY A 100 18.69 16.90 4.23
C GLY A 100 19.05 15.71 5.14
N SER A 101 18.08 15.14 5.86
CA SER A 101 18.33 14.06 6.85
C SER A 101 17.95 12.67 6.34
N PHE A 102 17.19 12.62 5.25
CA PHE A 102 16.76 11.40 4.56
C PHE A 102 17.77 11.12 3.44
N ALA A 103 18.98 10.73 3.81
CA ALA A 103 19.91 10.19 2.83
C ALA A 103 19.51 8.73 2.63
N PHE A 104 19.09 8.39 1.40
CA PHE A 104 19.07 6.99 1.01
C PHE A 104 20.41 6.39 1.40
N ASP A 105 20.41 5.27 2.12
CA ASP A 105 21.62 4.48 2.23
C ASP A 105 21.96 3.99 0.81
N THR A 106 22.84 4.73 0.15
CA THR A 106 23.39 4.40 -1.17
C THR A 106 24.56 3.42 -1.06
N SER A 107 24.98 3.08 0.16
CA SER A 107 26.02 2.07 0.41
C SER A 107 25.47 0.64 0.29
N SER A 108 24.14 0.47 0.37
CA SER A 108 23.43 -0.70 -0.15
C SER A 108 22.90 -0.39 -1.56
N PRO A 109 23.63 -0.77 -2.63
CA PRO A 109 23.25 -0.46 -4.02
C PRO A 109 21.93 -1.11 -4.48
N ASP A 110 21.27 -1.91 -3.64
CA ASP A 110 20.38 -2.96 -4.14
C ASP A 110 18.87 -2.66 -4.01
N ALA A 111 18.46 -1.61 -3.29
CA ALA A 111 17.03 -1.37 -3.02
C ALA A 111 16.36 -0.31 -3.91
N GLY A 112 17.10 0.33 -4.83
CA GLY A 112 16.52 1.19 -5.88
C GLY A 112 15.76 2.43 -5.36
N THR A 113 14.66 2.76 -6.04
CA THR A 113 13.78 3.91 -5.72
C THR A 113 12.89 3.63 -4.50
N ALA A 114 12.25 4.65 -3.92
CA ALA A 114 11.26 4.45 -2.84
C ALA A 114 10.15 3.45 -3.24
N GLN A 115 9.75 3.46 -4.51
CA GLN A 115 8.79 2.49 -5.05
C GLN A 115 9.33 1.05 -4.99
N ASN A 116 10.60 0.84 -5.35
CA ASN A 116 11.23 -0.49 -5.26
C ASN A 116 11.26 -0.97 -3.82
N ARG A 117 11.62 -0.10 -2.86
CA ARG A 117 11.66 -0.45 -1.43
C ARG A 117 10.30 -0.89 -0.90
N TYR A 118 9.21 -0.17 -1.21
CA TYR A 118 7.86 -0.63 -0.84
C TYR A 118 7.47 -1.93 -1.54
N LEU A 119 7.90 -2.15 -2.78
CA LEU A 119 7.62 -3.41 -3.47
C LEU A 119 8.31 -4.60 -2.78
N LEU A 120 9.58 -4.43 -2.42
CA LEU A 120 10.37 -5.43 -1.69
C LEU A 120 9.79 -5.67 -0.29
N ALA A 121 9.43 -4.61 0.43
CA ALA A 121 8.78 -4.71 1.73
C ALA A 121 7.43 -5.44 1.62
N ALA A 122 6.59 -5.08 0.65
CA ALA A 122 5.33 -5.74 0.38
C ALA A 122 5.53 -7.24 0.07
N TYR A 123 6.52 -7.59 -0.75
CA TYR A 123 6.89 -8.98 -0.97
C TYR A 123 7.25 -9.69 0.34
N LEU A 124 8.10 -9.10 1.17
CA LEU A 124 8.50 -9.66 2.46
C LEU A 124 7.30 -9.91 3.39
N THR A 125 6.28 -9.06 3.40
CA THR A 125 5.05 -9.31 4.18
C THR A 125 4.31 -10.58 3.74
N THR A 126 4.44 -10.99 2.48
CA THR A 126 3.85 -12.24 1.99
C THR A 126 4.64 -13.49 2.38
N GLN A 127 5.83 -13.33 2.96
CA GLN A 127 6.73 -14.41 3.35
C GLN A 127 6.60 -14.80 4.83
N TYR A 128 5.82 -14.07 5.62
CA TYR A 128 5.51 -14.48 6.99
C TYR A 128 4.84 -15.85 7.02
N ASP A 129 5.25 -16.70 7.96
CA ASP A 129 4.62 -17.99 8.23
C ASP A 129 4.36 -18.15 9.73
N PHE A 130 3.14 -17.76 10.12
CA PHE A 130 2.68 -17.84 11.50
C PHE A 130 2.04 -19.18 11.86
N SER A 131 2.12 -20.21 11.00
CA SER A 131 1.48 -21.51 11.26
C SER A 131 1.98 -22.21 12.54
N GLY A 132 3.22 -21.89 12.96
CA GLY A 132 3.82 -22.32 14.22
C GLY A 132 3.93 -21.23 15.29
N GLY A 133 3.29 -20.07 15.07
CA GLY A 133 3.56 -18.82 15.80
C GLY A 133 4.84 -18.12 15.34
N VAL A 134 5.07 -16.92 15.88
CA VAL A 134 6.23 -16.07 15.54
C VAL A 134 7.56 -16.76 15.83
N ASN A 135 8.46 -16.77 14.85
CA ASN A 135 9.77 -17.40 14.92
C ASN A 135 10.91 -16.48 14.42
N ALA A 136 12.15 -16.99 14.44
CA ALA A 136 13.35 -16.23 14.05
C ALA A 136 13.32 -15.70 12.60
N ALA A 137 12.71 -16.45 11.67
CA ALA A 137 12.57 -16.01 10.29
C ALA A 137 11.61 -14.83 10.18
N ASP A 138 10.52 -14.81 10.95
CA ASP A 138 9.58 -13.68 10.99
C ASP A 138 10.27 -12.41 11.50
N TYR A 139 11.09 -12.53 12.56
CA TYR A 139 11.90 -11.40 13.04
C TYR A 139 12.87 -10.88 11.97
N ALA A 140 13.53 -11.77 11.22
CA ALA A 140 14.40 -11.37 10.13
C ALA A 140 13.64 -10.67 8.98
N ILE A 141 12.42 -11.12 8.67
CA ILE A 141 11.53 -10.47 7.70
C ILE A 141 11.14 -9.07 8.17
N GLN A 142 10.71 -8.91 9.42
CA GLN A 142 10.33 -7.61 9.97
C GLN A 142 11.50 -6.63 9.98
N ASP A 143 12.67 -7.06 10.44
CA ASP A 143 13.86 -6.23 10.51
C ASP A 143 14.38 -5.89 9.10
N ALA A 144 14.20 -6.78 8.12
CA ALA A 144 14.47 -6.50 6.71
C ALA A 144 13.50 -5.45 6.13
N ILE A 145 12.21 -5.52 6.45
CA ILE A 145 11.23 -4.49 6.05
C ILE A 145 11.64 -3.14 6.62
N TRP A 146 11.95 -3.07 7.92
CA TRP A 146 12.40 -1.83 8.54
C TRP A 146 13.72 -1.33 7.98
N THR A 147 14.67 -2.21 7.69
CA THR A 147 15.95 -1.84 7.06
C THR A 147 15.73 -1.28 5.65
N LEU A 148 14.87 -1.91 4.85
CA LEU A 148 14.53 -1.44 3.50
C LEU A 148 13.85 -0.07 3.53
N LEU A 149 12.98 0.14 4.51
CA LEU A 149 12.20 1.36 4.66
C LEU A 149 12.81 2.35 5.66
N ASN A 150 14.06 2.11 6.08
CA ASN A 150 14.77 3.07 6.89
C ASN A 150 15.23 4.25 6.03
N VAL A 151 15.20 5.42 6.65
CA VAL A 151 15.40 6.71 6.02
C VAL A 151 16.65 7.43 6.52
N ASP A 152 17.20 7.01 7.66
CA ASP A 152 18.36 7.64 8.28
C ASP A 152 19.65 6.79 8.15
N GLY A 153 19.57 5.64 7.49
CA GLY A 153 20.69 4.74 7.26
C GLY A 153 21.21 4.02 8.52
N ALA A 154 20.50 4.13 9.63
CA ALA A 154 20.84 3.36 10.81
C ALA A 154 20.47 1.89 10.67
N GLN A 155 21.22 1.07 11.40
CA GLN A 155 21.03 -0.36 11.43
C GLN A 155 19.91 -0.70 12.41
N GLU A 156 18.79 -1.21 11.89
CA GLU A 156 17.58 -1.52 12.66
C GLU A 156 17.41 -3.04 12.73
N TRP A 157 18.31 -3.75 13.43
CA TRP A 157 18.05 -5.14 13.83
C TRP A 157 17.65 -5.19 15.30
N THR A 158 16.81 -6.17 15.61
CA THR A 158 16.37 -6.46 16.97
C THR A 158 17.25 -7.52 17.59
N LEU A 159 17.11 -7.78 18.89
CA LEU A 159 17.83 -8.87 19.55
C LEU A 159 17.39 -10.27 19.06
N ASN A 160 16.32 -10.35 18.25
CA ASN A 160 15.69 -11.59 17.82
C ASN A 160 16.04 -12.00 16.38
N SER A 161 16.84 -11.20 15.67
CA SER A 161 17.39 -11.53 14.35
C SER A 161 18.90 -11.25 14.30
N THR A 162 19.60 -11.83 13.31
CA THR A 162 21.00 -11.46 13.03
C THR A 162 21.08 -10.63 11.76
N GLN A 163 22.11 -9.78 11.62
CA GLN A 163 22.35 -9.06 10.36
C GLN A 163 22.44 -9.97 9.14
N THR A 164 22.98 -11.18 9.33
CA THR A 164 23.07 -12.17 8.26
C THR A 164 21.68 -12.58 7.81
N ASP A 165 20.77 -12.88 8.74
CA ASP A 165 19.39 -13.26 8.40
C ASP A 165 18.63 -12.11 7.73
N VAL A 166 18.78 -10.88 8.25
CA VAL A 166 18.21 -9.67 7.66
C VAL A 166 18.71 -9.47 6.22
N ASN A 167 20.03 -9.56 6.00
CA ASN A 167 20.62 -9.46 4.66
C ASN A 167 20.11 -10.57 3.74
N THR A 168 19.96 -11.80 4.24
CA THR A 168 19.41 -12.90 3.47
C THR A 168 17.96 -12.64 3.05
N ALA A 169 17.11 -12.14 3.94
CA ALA A 169 15.73 -11.77 3.60
C ALA A 169 15.68 -10.69 2.52
N ILE A 170 16.49 -9.63 2.65
CA ILE A 170 16.61 -8.56 1.64
C ILE A 170 17.07 -9.12 0.29
N GLN A 171 18.13 -9.93 0.27
CA GLN A 171 18.64 -10.53 -0.96
C GLN A 171 17.63 -11.50 -1.61
N ASN A 172 16.85 -12.22 -0.83
CA ASN A 172 15.77 -13.05 -1.37
C ASN A 172 14.68 -12.20 -2.05
N ALA A 173 14.33 -11.04 -1.47
CA ALA A 173 13.40 -10.09 -2.09
C ALA A 173 13.96 -9.50 -3.39
N ILE A 174 15.24 -9.15 -3.44
CA ILE A 174 15.91 -8.65 -4.65
C ILE A 174 15.96 -9.73 -5.75
N ASN A 175 16.31 -10.96 -5.39
CA ASN A 175 16.31 -12.09 -6.32
C ASN A 175 14.92 -12.37 -6.88
N TRP A 176 13.88 -12.23 -6.05
CA TRP A 176 12.49 -12.29 -6.50
C TRP A 176 12.18 -11.16 -7.49
N GLU A 177 12.49 -9.91 -7.16
CA GLU A 177 12.20 -8.76 -8.02
C GLU A 177 12.90 -8.89 -9.39
N THR A 178 14.20 -9.17 -9.37
CA THR A 178 15.03 -9.29 -10.58
C THR A 178 14.74 -10.55 -11.41
N GLY A 179 14.13 -11.58 -10.79
CA GLY A 179 13.70 -12.81 -11.46
C GLY A 179 12.36 -12.72 -12.18
N LEU A 180 11.57 -11.66 -11.95
CA LEU A 180 10.26 -11.48 -12.56
C LEU A 180 10.30 -10.65 -13.85
N SER A 181 9.37 -10.92 -14.77
CA SER A 181 9.12 -10.04 -15.90
C SER A 181 8.47 -8.72 -15.46
N ALA A 182 8.62 -7.67 -16.26
CA ALA A 182 8.00 -6.37 -16.00
C ALA A 182 6.47 -6.47 -15.81
N GLN A 183 5.79 -7.37 -16.54
CA GLN A 183 4.36 -7.59 -16.38
C GLN A 183 4.04 -8.21 -15.01
N GLN A 184 4.76 -9.26 -14.60
CA GLN A 184 4.54 -9.91 -13.30
C GLN A 184 4.79 -8.95 -12.13
N LEU A 185 5.81 -8.11 -12.23
CA LEU A 185 6.07 -7.09 -11.23
C LEU A 185 4.97 -6.03 -11.20
N SER A 186 4.48 -5.59 -12.37
CA SER A 186 3.34 -4.67 -12.44
C SER A 186 2.07 -5.27 -11.85
N ASP A 187 1.83 -6.57 -12.08
CA ASP A 187 0.68 -7.29 -11.52
C ASP A 187 0.80 -7.47 -10.00
N PHE A 188 2.02 -7.63 -9.48
CA PHE A 188 2.25 -7.62 -8.02
C PHE A 188 2.06 -6.21 -7.45
N ALA A 189 2.71 -5.20 -8.03
CA ALA A 189 2.64 -3.81 -7.59
C ALA A 189 1.19 -3.28 -7.55
N GLY A 190 0.38 -3.62 -8.56
CA GLY A 190 -1.04 -3.25 -8.61
C GLY A 190 -1.90 -3.85 -7.49
N ARG A 191 -1.38 -4.79 -6.70
CA ARG A 191 -2.04 -5.37 -5.52
C ARG A 191 -1.56 -4.78 -4.20
N VAL A 192 -0.49 -4.00 -4.23
CA VAL A 192 0.10 -3.37 -3.04
C VAL A 192 -0.64 -2.07 -2.74
N GLU A 193 -1.18 -1.99 -1.54
CA GLU A 193 -1.72 -0.76 -0.97
C GLU A 193 -0.91 -0.36 0.25
N ILE A 194 -0.59 0.93 0.33
CA ILE A 194 0.15 1.55 1.42
C ILE A 194 -0.81 2.51 2.14
N PHE A 195 -0.95 2.32 3.45
CA PHE A 195 -1.76 3.17 4.31
C PHE A 195 -0.83 4.05 5.13
N THR A 196 -0.77 5.34 4.80
CA THR A 196 0.08 6.31 5.51
C THR A 196 -0.81 7.20 6.37
N SER A 197 -0.60 7.17 7.68
CA SER A 197 -1.28 8.07 8.64
C SER A 197 -1.11 9.52 8.22
N THR A 198 -2.21 10.28 8.12
CA THR A 198 -2.11 11.73 7.89
C THR A 198 -1.68 12.47 9.15
N ASP A 199 -1.84 11.84 10.31
CA ASP A 199 -1.35 12.35 11.58
C ASP A 199 0.14 12.01 11.72
N VAL A 200 0.95 13.05 11.88
CA VAL A 200 2.35 12.92 12.29
C VAL A 200 2.36 12.89 13.81
N ALA A 201 2.97 11.86 14.40
CA ALA A 201 3.24 11.88 15.83
C ALA A 201 4.07 13.13 16.18
N GLY A 202 3.51 14.02 17.00
CA GLY A 202 4.26 15.14 17.55
C GLY A 202 5.12 14.63 18.71
N ALA A 203 6.44 14.69 18.57
CA ALA A 203 7.31 14.24 19.66
C ALA A 203 7.55 15.32 20.70
N THR A 204 7.33 14.98 21.97
CA THR A 204 7.99 15.63 23.12
C THR A 204 9.37 15.03 23.42
N ILE A 205 9.75 13.93 22.77
CA ILE A 205 11.00 13.20 22.99
C ILE A 205 11.82 13.26 21.70
N PRO A 206 13.13 13.59 21.72
CA PRO A 206 13.98 13.62 20.53
C PRO A 206 14.36 12.19 20.13
N ASP A 207 13.35 11.36 19.91
CA ASP A 207 13.49 10.05 19.33
C ASP A 207 13.03 10.17 17.88
N ARG A 208 13.86 9.69 16.96
CA ARG A 208 13.48 9.54 15.55
C ARG A 208 12.21 8.69 15.41
N TYR A 209 11.94 7.82 16.40
CA TYR A 209 10.73 7.01 16.47
C TYR A 209 9.48 7.78 16.93
N ALA A 210 9.65 9.02 17.40
CA ALA A 210 8.56 9.85 17.93
C ALA A 210 8.04 10.90 16.93
N ILE A 211 8.70 11.10 15.79
CA ILE A 211 8.30 12.06 14.75
C ILE A 211 8.13 11.31 13.42
N GLY A 212 6.88 11.12 12.98
CA GLY A 212 6.62 10.44 11.71
C GLY A 212 5.16 10.06 11.50
N GLN A 213 4.87 9.63 10.28
CA GLN A 213 3.59 9.05 9.88
C GLN A 213 3.69 7.54 10.00
N GLN A 214 2.77 6.90 10.74
CA GLN A 214 2.69 5.44 10.77
C GLN A 214 2.28 4.91 9.40
N GLU A 215 2.97 3.86 8.93
CA GLU A 215 2.67 3.21 7.66
C GLU A 215 2.35 1.73 7.80
N TYR A 216 1.36 1.28 7.04
CA TYR A 216 1.03 -0.12 6.88
C TYR A 216 0.99 -0.49 5.41
N VAL A 217 1.24 -1.76 5.12
CA VAL A 217 1.14 -2.33 3.77
C VAL A 217 0.20 -3.52 3.79
N THR A 218 -0.59 -3.67 2.74
CA THR A 218 -1.28 -4.93 2.43
C THR A 218 -1.01 -5.33 0.99
N VAL A 219 -1.06 -6.64 0.73
CA VAL A 219 -1.04 -7.20 -0.62
C VAL A 219 -2.36 -7.90 -0.85
N THR A 220 -3.23 -7.26 -1.63
CA THR A 220 -4.54 -7.82 -1.93
C THR A 220 -4.40 -9.08 -2.78
N SER A 221 -5.30 -10.04 -2.57
CA SER A 221 -5.43 -11.16 -3.49
C SER A 221 -5.88 -10.63 -4.87
N ALA A 222 -5.41 -11.21 -5.97
CA ALA A 222 -5.78 -10.79 -7.33
C ALA A 222 -7.27 -11.02 -7.69
N THR A 223 -8.12 -11.27 -6.69
CA THR A 223 -9.51 -11.66 -6.86
C THR A 223 -10.29 -10.44 -7.35
N PRO A 224 -10.93 -10.49 -8.54
CA PRO A 224 -11.73 -9.38 -9.04
C PRO A 224 -12.82 -9.06 -8.03
N GLU A 225 -12.85 -7.81 -7.55
CA GLU A 225 -13.85 -7.42 -6.58
C GLU A 225 -15.28 -7.66 -7.14
N PRO A 226 -16.25 -8.07 -6.30
CA PRO A 226 -17.62 -8.30 -6.73
C PRO A 226 -18.26 -7.11 -7.46
N ALA A 227 -17.79 -5.88 -7.18
CA ALA A 227 -18.23 -4.67 -7.86
C ALA A 227 -17.88 -4.67 -9.36
N ALA A 228 -16.72 -5.18 -9.75
CA ALA A 228 -16.31 -5.28 -11.15
C ALA A 228 -17.19 -6.31 -11.90
N LEU A 229 -17.51 -7.43 -11.25
CA LEU A 229 -18.46 -8.42 -11.79
C LEU A 229 -19.88 -7.86 -11.87
N ALA A 230 -20.31 -7.06 -10.89
CA ALA A 230 -21.61 -6.40 -10.90
C ALA A 230 -21.71 -5.37 -12.04
N LEU A 231 -20.65 -4.60 -12.30
CA LEU A 231 -20.60 -3.63 -13.41
C LEU A 231 -20.64 -4.29 -14.79
N VAL A 232 -19.92 -5.41 -14.96
CA VAL A 232 -20.01 -6.23 -16.18
C VAL A 232 -21.41 -6.82 -16.33
N GLY A 233 -22.00 -7.31 -15.24
CA GLY A 233 -23.36 -7.82 -15.21
C GLY A 233 -24.40 -6.76 -15.61
N ILE A 234 -24.34 -5.56 -15.03
CA ILE A 234 -25.24 -4.45 -15.35
C ILE A 234 -25.04 -3.96 -16.78
N GLY A 235 -23.79 -3.88 -17.26
CA GLY A 235 -23.47 -3.49 -18.64
C GLY A 235 -24.07 -4.45 -19.67
N LEU A 236 -24.00 -5.76 -19.43
CA LEU A 236 -24.58 -6.78 -20.30
C LEU A 236 -26.12 -6.76 -20.30
N VAL A 237 -26.75 -6.54 -19.14
CA VAL A 237 -28.21 -6.38 -19.04
C VAL A 237 -28.66 -5.12 -19.79
N GLY A 238 -27.94 -4.01 -19.65
CA GLY A 238 -28.21 -2.77 -20.39
C GLY A 238 -28.15 -2.95 -21.91
N LEU A 239 -27.12 -3.64 -22.41
CA LEU A 239 -26.99 -3.98 -23.84
C LEU A 239 -28.11 -4.92 -24.34
N GLY A 240 -28.52 -5.89 -23.53
CA GLY A 240 -29.63 -6.80 -23.85
C GLY A 240 -30.98 -6.08 -23.97
N LEU A 241 -31.25 -5.12 -23.08
CA LEU A 241 -32.47 -4.30 -23.12
C LEU A 241 -32.50 -3.34 -24.32
N LEU A 242 -31.35 -2.78 -24.71
CA LEU A 242 -31.24 -1.94 -25.91
C LEU A 242 -31.48 -2.71 -27.20
N ARG A 243 -31.10 -4.00 -27.26
CA ARG A 243 -31.32 -4.85 -28.43
C ARG A 243 -32.80 -5.19 -28.64
N ARG A 244 -33.59 -5.33 -27.56
CA ARG A 244 -35.05 -5.57 -27.66
C ARG A 244 -35.85 -4.39 -28.22
N ARG A 245 -35.40 -3.15 -28.01
CA ARG A 245 -36.11 -1.96 -28.52
C ARG A 245 -35.98 -1.74 -30.02
N LYS A 246 -35.13 -2.50 -30.73
CA LYS A 246 -34.94 -2.40 -32.18
C LYS A 246 -35.73 -3.45 -32.98
N SER A 247 -36.40 -4.38 -32.30
CA SER A 247 -37.19 -5.46 -32.92
C SER A 247 -38.70 -5.33 -32.68
N ALA A 248 -39.16 -4.20 -32.15
CA ALA A 248 -40.56 -3.79 -32.10
C ALA A 248 -40.71 -2.49 -32.89
#